data_AF-A0A0J1GDA8-F1
#
_entry.id   AF-A0A0J1GDA8-F1
#
_cell.length_a   1.000
_cell.length_b   1.000
_cell.length_c   1.000
_cell.angle_alpha   90.00
_cell.angle_beta   90.00
_cell.angle_gamma   90.00
#
_symmetry.space_group_name_H-M   'P 1'
#
loop_
_entity.id
_entity.type
_entity.pdbx_description
1 polymer ?
#
loop_
_entity_poly.entity_id
_entity_poly.type
_entity_poly.pdbx_seq_one_letter_code
_entity_poly.pdbx_strand_id
1 'polypeptide(L)' 'MVDFMVDRCRESKSGKRAHMTEHDIILQYYERAIAGAGRYGTELQLKWSFTKVAETLSWPLPDICRLTNNIGDAQNF' A
#
# COMPACT_ATOMS: atom_id res chain seq x y z
N MET A 1 7.40 -7.26 6.65
CA MET A 1 6.22 -7.07 5.78
C MET A 1 6.48 -6.06 4.67
N VAL A 2 6.83 -4.82 5.02
CA VAL A 2 7.15 -3.75 4.03
C VAL A 2 8.22 -4.20 3.05
N ASP A 3 9.34 -4.71 3.55
CA ASP A 3 10.47 -5.18 2.74
C ASP A 3 10.08 -6.28 1.72
N PHE A 4 9.28 -7.25 2.16
CA PHE A 4 8.72 -8.28 1.27
C PHE A 4 7.81 -7.70 0.17
N MET A 5 7.00 -6.69 0.49
CA MET A 5 6.13 -6.05 -0.51
C MET A 5 6.93 -5.15 -1.47
N VAL A 6 8.01 -4.52 -1.01
CA VAL A 6 8.95 -3.76 -1.84
C VAL A 6 9.56 -4.67 -2.90
N ASP A 7 10.08 -5.83 -2.51
CA ASP A 7 10.68 -6.80 -3.43
C ASP A 7 9.66 -7.28 -4.48
N ARG A 8 8.45 -7.63 -4.05
CA ARG A 8 7.36 -8.08 -4.95
C ARG A 8 6.89 -6.99 -5.92
N CYS A 9 6.80 -5.74 -5.47
CA CYS A 9 6.47 -4.61 -6.33
C CYS A 9 7.57 -4.39 -7.38
N ARG A 10 8.84 -4.42 -6.96
CA ARG A 10 9.99 -4.25 -7.84
C ARG A 10 10.11 -5.38 -8.88
N GLU A 11 9.93 -6.64 -8.45
CA GLU A 11 9.88 -7.81 -9.34
C GLU A 11 8.74 -7.68 -10.36
N SER A 12 7.55 -7.25 -9.93
CA SER A 12 6.41 -7.02 -10.82
C SER A 12 6.69 -5.98 -11.90
N LYS A 13 7.27 -4.83 -11.51
CA LYS A 13 7.61 -3.75 -12.45
C LYS A 13 8.73 -4.15 -13.41
N SER A 14 9.71 -4.92 -12.93
CA SER A 14 10.81 -5.42 -13.76
C SER A 14 10.43 -6.59 -14.66
N GLY A 15 9.30 -7.26 -14.39
CA GLY A 15 8.88 -8.49 -15.08
C GLY A 15 7.54 -8.36 -15.81
N LYS A 16 6.59 -9.21 -15.43
CA LYS A 16 5.30 -9.40 -16.14
C LYS A 16 4.39 -8.17 -16.18
N ARG A 17 4.66 -7.13 -15.38
CA ARG A 17 3.82 -5.93 -15.25
C ARG A 17 4.59 -4.64 -15.54
N ALA A 18 5.64 -4.72 -16.36
CA ALA A 18 6.39 -3.53 -16.77
C ALA A 18 5.51 -2.46 -17.44
N HIS A 19 4.40 -2.87 -18.08
CA HIS A 19 3.40 -1.99 -18.69
C HIS A 19 2.46 -1.30 -17.69
N MET A 20 2.37 -1.79 -16.45
CA MET A 20 1.55 -1.16 -15.41
C MET A 20 2.31 0.00 -14.78
N THR A 21 1.57 1.02 -14.37
CA THR A 21 2.13 2.13 -13.59
C THR A 21 2.53 1.62 -12.20
N GLU A 22 3.54 2.24 -11.59
CA GLU A 22 3.91 1.97 -10.20
C GLU A 22 2.71 2.09 -9.23
N HIS A 23 1.83 3.07 -9.49
CA HIS A 23 0.59 3.28 -8.76
C HIS A 23 -0.34 2.06 -8.81
N ASP A 24 -0.61 1.53 -10.01
CA ASP A 24 -1.45 0.34 -10.19
C ASP A 24 -0.84 -0.92 -9.57
N ILE A 25 0.49 -1.06 -9.59
CA ILE A 25 1.17 -2.19 -8.96
C ILE A 25 0.92 -2.16 -7.45
N ILE A 26 1.14 -1.02 -6.79
CA ILE A 26 0.89 -0.84 -5.35
C ILE A 26 -0.58 -1.10 -5.03
N LEU A 27 -1.50 -0.50 -5.81
CA LEU A 27 -2.94 -0.65 -5.63
C LEU A 27 -3.35 -2.12 -5.64
N GLN A 28 -2.88 -2.88 -6.63
CA GLN A 28 -3.27 -4.28 -6.76
C GLN A 28 -2.75 -5.16 -5.61
N TYR A 29 -1.54 -4.88 -5.11
CA TYR A 29 -1.02 -5.61 -3.94
C TYR A 29 -1.78 -5.22 -2.66
N TYR A 30 -2.18 -3.96 -2.52
CA TYR A 30 -3.03 -3.51 -1.42
C TYR A 30 -4.39 -4.21 -1.43
N GLU A 31 -5.09 -4.22 -2.55
CA GLU A 31 -6.40 -4.88 -2.69
C GLU A 31 -6.31 -6.39 -2.38
N ARG A 32 -5.25 -7.06 -2.83
CA ARG A 32 -4.99 -8.47 -2.50
C ARG A 32 -4.75 -8.70 -1.02
N ALA A 33 -4.07 -7.77 -0.35
CA ALA A 33 -3.80 -7.87 1.08
C ALA A 33 -5.09 -7.66 1.91
N ILE A 34 -5.95 -6.72 1.49
CA ILE A 34 -7.29 -6.48 2.07
C ILE A 34 -8.20 -7.69 1.85
N ALA A 35 -8.26 -8.23 0.63
CA ALA A 35 -9.02 -9.43 0.30
C ALA A 35 -8.55 -10.67 1.08
N GLY A 36 -7.32 -10.66 1.62
CA GLY A 36 -6.79 -11.69 2.50
C GLY A 36 -7.41 -11.73 3.90
N ALA A 37 -8.45 -10.93 4.18
CA ALA A 37 -9.24 -10.96 5.42
C ALA A 37 -8.41 -10.95 6.71
N GLY A 38 -7.38 -10.09 6.78
CA GLY A 38 -6.55 -9.93 7.97
C GLY A 38 -5.30 -10.82 8.01
N ARG A 39 -5.05 -11.66 7.00
CA ARG A 39 -3.80 -12.45 6.86
C ARG A 39 -2.53 -11.59 6.98
N TYR A 40 -2.64 -10.34 6.59
CA TYR A 40 -1.55 -9.39 6.51
C TYR A 40 -1.67 -8.27 7.58
N GLY A 41 -2.66 -8.32 8.46
CA GLY A 41 -2.94 -7.31 9.49
C GLY A 41 -4.21 -6.51 9.22
N THR A 42 -4.43 -5.49 10.06
CA THR A 42 -5.58 -4.57 9.94
C THR A 42 -5.42 -3.64 8.74
N GLU A 43 -6.52 -3.09 8.24
CA GLU A 43 -6.49 -2.10 7.15
C GLU A 43 -5.55 -0.92 7.46
N LEU A 44 -5.52 -0.46 8.72
CA LEU A 44 -4.62 0.61 9.15
C LEU A 44 -3.14 0.22 9.01
N GLN A 45 -2.78 -1.00 9.44
CA GLN A 45 -1.42 -1.52 9.30
C GLN A 45 -1.05 -1.71 7.82
N LEU A 46 -2.01 -2.11 6.99
CA LEU A 46 -1.83 -2.22 5.54
C LEU A 46 -1.57 -0.85 4.91
N LYS A 47 -2.41 0.15 5.18
CA LYS A 47 -2.24 1.53 4.72
C LYS A 47 -0.86 2.08 5.10
N TRP A 48 -0.45 1.91 6.36
CA TRP A 48 0.89 2.29 6.81
C TRP A 48 2.00 1.53 6.07
N SER A 49 1.85 0.21 5.91
CA SER A 49 2.84 -0.62 5.24
C SER A 49 3.02 -0.22 3.78
N PHE A 50 1.93 -0.02 3.04
CA PHE A 50 1.99 0.39 1.64
C PHE A 50 2.43 1.85 1.46
N THR A 51 2.18 2.72 2.44
CA THR A 51 2.80 4.05 2.51
C THR A 51 4.34 3.93 2.55
N LYS A 52 4.87 3.07 3.44
CA LYS A 52 6.31 2.84 3.53
C LYS A 52 6.90 2.18 2.29
N VAL A 53 6.16 1.28 1.62
CA VAL A 53 6.58 0.69 0.34
C VAL A 53 6.73 1.78 -0.73
N ALA A 54 5.73 2.66 -0.86
CA ALA A 54 5.77 3.75 -1.82
C ALA A 54 6.93 4.72 -1.54
N GLU A 55 7.15 5.10 -0.27
CA GLU A 55 8.30 5.93 0.14
C GLU A 55 9.64 5.27 -0.20
N THR A 56 9.79 3.98 0.12
CA THR A 56 11.04 3.23 -0.11
C THR A 56 11.38 3.12 -1.59
N LEU A 57 10.35 2.92 -2.43
CA LEU A 57 10.51 2.81 -3.88
C LEU A 57 10.52 4.18 -4.59
N SER A 58 10.22 5.28 -3.87
CA SER A 58 9.95 6.59 -4.46
C SER A 58 8.85 6.54 -5.52
N TRP A 59 7.78 5.77 -5.23
CA TRP A 59 6.65 5.55 -6.13
C TRP A 59 5.41 6.36 -5.70
N PRO A 60 4.50 6.67 -6.64
CA PRO A 60 3.23 7.32 -6.30
C PRO A 60 2.37 6.41 -5.39
N LEU A 61 1.98 6.94 -4.22
CA LEU A 61 1.09 6.25 -3.29
C LEU A 61 -0.38 6.39 -3.74
N PRO A 62 -1.14 5.29 -3.87
CA PRO A 62 -2.56 5.37 -4.16
C PRO A 62 -3.36 6.04 -3.05
N ASP A 63 -4.38 6.83 -3.41
CA ASP A 63 -5.23 7.52 -2.43
C ASP A 63 -5.91 6.58 -1.44
N ILE A 64 -6.25 5.36 -1.86
CA ILE A 64 -6.82 4.33 -0.97
C ILE A 64 -5.83 3.87 0.12
N CYS A 65 -4.52 3.95 -0.15
CA CYS A 65 -3.47 3.61 0.79
C CYS A 65 -3.12 4.78 1.72
N ARG A 66 -3.60 6.01 1.43
CA ARG A 66 -3.37 7.14 2.33
C ARG A 66 -3.99 6.83 3.67
N LEU A 67 -3.20 7.07 4.72
CA LEU A 67 -3.71 7.21 6.06
C LEU A 67 -4.54 8.50 6.08
N THR A 68 -5.81 8.41 5.67
CA THR A 68 -6.75 9.52 5.85
C THR A 68 -6.92 9.70 7.34
N ASN A 69 -6.15 10.63 7.86
CA ASN A 69 -6.21 11.10 9.22
C ASN A 69 -7.50 11.90 9.36
N ASN A 70 -8.65 11.23 9.40
CA ASN A 70 -9.90 11.81 9.89
C ASN A 70 -9.80 12.02 11.42
N ILE A 71 -8.73 12.67 11.89
CA ILE A 71 -8.64 13.28 13.22
C ILE A 71 -9.20 14.71 13.10
N GLY A 72 -10.41 14.79 12.56
CA GLY A 72 -11.22 16.00 12.47
C GLY A 72 -12.52 15.90 13.28
N ASP A 73 -12.77 14.80 13.98
CA ASP A 73 -13.94 14.58 14.83
C ASP A 73 -13.52 14.04 16.21
N ALA A 74 -12.67 14.80 16.91
CA ALA A 74 -12.39 14.57 18.33
C ALA A 74 -12.07 15.89 19.07
N GLN A 75 -12.64 17.01 18.61
CA GLN A 75 -12.80 18.20 19.45
C GLN A 75 -14.16 18.18 20.14
N ASN A 76 -14.35 17.24 21.07
CA ASN A 76 -15.32 17.40 22.17
C ASN A 76 -15.12 16.32 23.24
N PHE A 77 -14.21 16.59 24.17
CA PHE A 77 -14.25 16.07 25.54
C PHE A 77 -13.75 17.15 26.49
#